data_AF-A0A3M1QZL3-F1
#
_entry.id   AF-A0A3M1QZL3-F1
#
_cell.length_a   1.000
_cell.length_b   1.000
_cell.length_c   1.000
_cell.angle_alpha   90.00
_cell.angle_beta   90.00
_cell.angle_gamma   90.00
#
_symmetry.space_group_name_H-M   'P 1'
#
loop_
_entity.id
_entity.type
_entity.pdbx_description
1 polymer ?
#
loop_
_entity_poly.entity_id
_entity_poly.type
_entity_poly.pdbx_seq_one_letter_code
_entity_poly.pdbx_strand_id
1 'polypeptide(L)'
;MALPIAHWSVVAGLLDGHSRKALVLAACLSILPDFDFLLVWGLGWPVSSYHRTFSHSLAFAALITMAYTLVTASQRRLLSPWACFVAVSSHPLLDLLCTANAADHGIMVFWPLSRERLGWPVLVPLYRLLAPSPFSLTGALRFTLLEVLISPLLWGTGLAVQKVLRRLSLGLAIPASQQKESSPGDPPERQEVL
;
A
#
# COMPACT_ATOMS: atom_id res chain seq x y z
N MET A 1 4.35 16.71 -10.17
CA MET A 1 4.27 15.35 -9.59
C MET A 1 4.19 14.38 -10.75
N ALA A 2 4.57 13.12 -10.54
CA ALA A 2 4.29 12.12 -11.55
C ALA A 2 2.79 11.95 -11.74
N LEU A 3 2.40 11.46 -12.92
CA LEU A 3 1.01 11.21 -13.22
C LEU A 3 0.53 9.97 -12.45
N PRO A 4 -0.77 9.88 -12.16
CA PRO A 4 -1.39 8.73 -11.48
C PRO A 4 -1.02 7.35 -12.07
N ILE A 5 -0.71 7.30 -13.37
CA ILE A 5 -0.32 6.08 -14.11
C ILE A 5 1.02 5.49 -13.65
N ALA A 6 1.92 6.28 -13.08
CA ALA A 6 3.17 5.79 -12.53
C ALA A 6 2.90 4.91 -11.28
N HIS A 7 1.99 5.34 -10.41
CA HIS A 7 1.58 4.57 -9.24
C HIS A 7 0.83 3.29 -9.62
N TRP A 8 0.18 3.23 -10.79
CA TRP A 8 -0.40 2.00 -11.33
C TRP A 8 0.64 0.94 -11.62
N SER A 9 1.77 1.35 -12.23
CA SER A 9 2.84 0.42 -12.57
C SER A 9 3.38 -0.27 -11.32
N VAL A 10 3.62 0.49 -10.23
CA VAL A 10 4.11 -0.05 -8.94
C VAL A 10 3.18 -1.13 -8.39
N VAL A 11 1.86 -0.91 -8.42
CA VAL A 11 0.88 -1.86 -7.88
C VAL A 11 0.65 -3.06 -8.81
N ALA A 12 0.69 -2.87 -10.13
CA ALA A 12 0.49 -3.95 -11.09
C ALA A 12 1.54 -5.06 -10.95
N GLY A 13 2.81 -4.72 -10.73
CA GLY A 13 3.87 -5.72 -10.51
C GLY A 13 3.78 -6.41 -9.15
N LEU A 14 3.30 -5.72 -8.11
CA LEU A 14 3.11 -6.32 -6.77
C LEU A 14 1.93 -7.29 -6.69
N LEU A 15 1.02 -7.22 -7.67
CA LEU A 15 -0.19 -8.02 -7.78
C LEU A 15 -0.21 -8.90 -9.03
N ASP A 16 0.96 -9.19 -9.59
CA ASP A 16 1.07 -10.10 -10.74
C ASP A 16 0.35 -11.44 -10.47
N GLY A 17 -0.33 -11.96 -11.49
CA GLY A 17 -1.20 -13.14 -11.39
C GLY A 17 -2.63 -12.90 -10.86
N HIS A 18 -3.01 -11.68 -10.47
CA HIS A 18 -4.40 -11.35 -10.14
C HIS A 18 -5.26 -11.11 -11.40
N SER A 19 -6.59 -11.20 -11.24
CA SER A 19 -7.52 -10.92 -12.34
C SER A 19 -7.42 -9.47 -12.84
N ARG A 20 -7.75 -9.21 -14.11
CA ARG A 20 -7.78 -7.84 -14.68
C ARG A 20 -8.61 -6.86 -13.84
N LYS A 21 -9.74 -7.32 -13.29
CA LYS A 21 -10.60 -6.51 -12.41
C LYS A 21 -9.89 -6.12 -11.11
N ALA A 22 -9.13 -7.05 -10.53
CA ALA A 22 -8.35 -6.79 -9.33
C ALA A 22 -7.21 -5.80 -9.60
N LEU A 23 -6.52 -5.92 -10.74
CA LEU A 23 -5.49 -4.97 -11.15
C LEU A 23 -6.05 -3.55 -11.33
N VAL A 24 -7.19 -3.41 -12.01
CA VAL A 24 -7.87 -2.11 -12.17
C VAL A 24 -8.28 -1.54 -10.81
N LEU A 25 -8.87 -2.35 -9.93
CA LEU A 25 -9.24 -1.91 -8.59
C LEU A 25 -8.02 -1.41 -7.81
N ALA A 26 -6.93 -2.18 -7.83
CA ALA A 26 -5.70 -1.82 -7.12
C ALA A 26 -5.06 -0.55 -7.67
N ALA A 27 -5.13 -0.36 -8.99
CA ALA A 27 -4.71 0.85 -9.68
C ALA A 27 -5.56 2.07 -9.26
N CYS A 28 -6.88 1.93 -9.16
CA CYS A 28 -7.74 3.00 -8.63
C CYS A 28 -7.40 3.33 -7.17
N LEU A 29 -7.18 2.30 -6.34
CA LEU A 29 -6.81 2.46 -4.93
C LEU A 29 -5.47 3.17 -4.74
N SER A 30 -4.52 3.00 -5.66
CA SER A 30 -3.21 3.66 -5.59
C SER A 30 -3.22 5.13 -6.01
N ILE A 31 -4.31 5.64 -6.59
CA ILE A 31 -4.50 7.07 -6.85
C ILE A 31 -5.30 7.73 -5.71
N LEU A 32 -6.05 6.92 -4.93
CA LEU A 32 -7.00 7.43 -3.94
C LEU A 32 -6.43 8.49 -2.97
N PRO A 33 -5.17 8.41 -2.49
CA PRO A 33 -4.59 9.47 -1.63
C PRO A 33 -4.64 10.88 -2.25
N ASP A 34 -4.45 11.00 -3.56
CA ASP A 34 -4.49 12.29 -4.27
C ASP A 34 -5.91 12.84 -4.47
N PHE A 35 -6.95 12.11 -4.07
CA PHE A 35 -8.32 12.64 -4.13
C PHE A 35 -8.52 13.79 -3.12
N ASP A 36 -7.57 14.03 -2.22
CA ASP A 36 -7.51 15.26 -1.41
C ASP A 36 -7.38 16.53 -2.25
N PHE A 37 -6.97 16.45 -3.53
CA PHE A 37 -7.02 17.56 -4.47
C PHE A 37 -8.44 18.05 -4.74
N LEU A 38 -9.47 17.22 -4.58
CA LEU A 38 -10.86 17.68 -4.66
C LEU A 38 -11.18 18.69 -3.54
N LEU A 39 -10.57 18.53 -2.37
CA LEU A 39 -10.72 19.47 -1.26
C LEU A 39 -9.94 20.75 -1.55
N VAL A 40 -8.71 20.60 -2.04
CA VAL A 40 -7.80 21.72 -2.28
C VAL A 40 -8.25 22.57 -3.48
N TRP A 41 -8.45 21.96 -4.64
CA TRP A 41 -8.83 22.65 -5.88
C TRP A 41 -10.34 22.81 -6.04
N GLY A 42 -11.13 21.83 -5.59
CA GLY A 42 -12.58 21.89 -5.72
C GLY A 42 -13.25 22.76 -4.65
N LEU A 43 -12.75 22.73 -3.41
CA LEU A 43 -13.32 23.50 -2.29
C LEU A 43 -12.43 24.67 -1.83
N GLY A 44 -11.29 24.89 -2.49
CA GLY A 44 -10.39 26.01 -2.20
C GLY A 44 -9.63 25.90 -0.88
N TRP A 45 -9.49 24.69 -0.32
CA TRP A 45 -8.80 24.50 0.95
C TRP A 45 -7.28 24.70 0.81
N PRO A 46 -6.58 25.14 1.88
CA PRO A 46 -5.15 25.37 1.81
C PRO A 46 -4.36 24.10 1.48
N VAL A 47 -3.64 24.11 0.34
CA VAL A 47 -2.80 23.00 -0.13
C VAL A 47 -1.89 22.49 0.99
N SER A 48 -1.22 23.40 1.70
CA SER A 48 -0.24 23.11 2.76
C SER A 48 -0.84 22.41 3.99
N SER A 49 -2.16 22.48 4.17
CA SER A 49 -2.85 21.90 5.34
C SER A 49 -3.54 20.57 5.02
N TYR A 50 -3.85 20.32 3.75
CA TYR A 50 -4.67 19.17 3.36
C TYR A 50 -3.95 18.20 2.43
N HIS A 51 -3.23 18.69 1.43
CA HIS A 51 -2.50 17.81 0.53
C HIS A 51 -1.32 17.15 1.26
N ARG A 52 -1.14 15.85 1.05
CA ARG A 52 -0.09 15.02 1.70
C ARG A 52 -0.16 14.99 3.22
N THR A 53 -1.36 15.14 3.75
CA THR A 53 -1.63 15.04 5.19
C THR A 53 -2.35 13.73 5.50
N PHE A 54 -3.63 13.78 5.87
CA PHE A 54 -4.42 12.63 6.30
C PHE A 54 -4.46 11.54 5.23
N SER A 55 -4.71 11.90 3.97
CA SER A 55 -4.85 11.01 2.81
C SER A 55 -3.58 10.21 2.50
N HIS A 56 -2.41 10.77 2.84
CA HIS A 56 -1.09 10.18 2.59
C HIS A 56 -0.51 9.50 3.83
N SER A 57 -1.35 9.15 4.80
CA SER A 57 -0.95 8.47 6.02
C SER A 57 -1.19 6.96 5.95
N LEU A 58 -0.41 6.19 6.72
CA LEU A 58 -0.66 4.76 6.87
C LEU A 58 -1.98 4.48 7.60
N ALA A 59 -2.44 5.40 8.46
CA ALA A 59 -3.74 5.30 9.11
C ALA A 59 -4.88 5.39 8.09
N PHE A 60 -4.77 6.27 7.09
CA PHE A 60 -5.73 6.34 6.00
C PHE A 60 -5.73 5.08 5.14
N ALA A 61 -4.55 4.55 4.79
CA ALA A 61 -4.45 3.27 4.08
C ALA A 61 -5.10 2.12 4.86
N ALA A 62 -4.91 2.07 6.18
CA ALA A 62 -5.56 1.10 7.06
C ALA A 62 -7.08 1.29 7.11
N LEU A 63 -7.57 2.54 7.20
CA LEU A 63 -9.00 2.85 7.21
C LEU A 63 -9.69 2.43 5.91
N ILE A 64 -9.10 2.75 4.76
CA ILE A 64 -9.63 2.33 3.45
C ILE A 64 -9.62 0.81 3.33
N THR A 65 -8.56 0.15 3.78
CA THR A 65 -8.48 -1.31 3.79
C THR A 65 -9.56 -1.93 4.67
N MET A 66 -9.81 -1.35 5.84
CA MET A 66 -10.86 -1.78 6.75
C MET A 66 -12.24 -1.58 6.11
N ALA A 67 -12.52 -0.41 5.54
CA ALA A 67 -13.77 -0.13 4.83
C ALA A 67 -13.99 -1.12 3.67
N TYR A 68 -12.97 -1.35 2.84
CA TYR A 68 -13.00 -2.35 1.77
C TYR A 68 -13.34 -3.74 2.29
N THR A 69 -12.70 -4.14 3.39
CA THR A 69 -12.88 -5.45 4.03
C THR A 69 -14.30 -5.61 4.60
N LEU A 70 -14.85 -4.56 5.21
CA LEU A 70 -16.19 -4.59 5.81
C LEU A 70 -17.31 -4.56 4.76
N VAL A 71 -17.15 -3.77 3.70
CA VAL A 71 -18.17 -3.63 2.64
C VAL A 71 -18.16 -4.82 1.67
N THR A 72 -17.01 -5.50 1.53
CA THR A 72 -16.85 -6.60 0.58
C THR A 72 -16.86 -7.95 1.30
N ALA A 73 -17.91 -8.74 1.07
CA ALA A 73 -17.99 -10.12 1.55
C ALA A 73 -16.76 -10.93 1.11
N SER A 74 -16.22 -11.77 2.00
CA SER A 74 -14.93 -12.47 1.79
C SER A 74 -14.85 -13.21 0.45
N GLN A 75 -15.95 -13.86 0.02
CA GLN A 75 -16.04 -14.63 -1.24
C GLN A 75 -16.04 -13.75 -2.50
N ARG A 76 -16.30 -12.44 -2.37
CA ARG A 76 -16.38 -11.48 -3.47
C ARG A 76 -15.19 -10.52 -3.52
N ARG A 77 -14.22 -10.67 -2.62
CA ARG A 77 -13.04 -9.81 -2.56
C ARG A 77 -12.13 -10.08 -3.75
N LEU A 78 -11.97 -9.05 -4.58
CA LEU A 78 -11.00 -9.04 -5.68
C LEU A 78 -9.55 -8.94 -5.21
N LEU A 79 -9.33 -8.36 -4.02
CA LEU A 79 -8.03 -8.16 -3.40
C LEU A 79 -8.08 -8.70 -1.97
N SER A 80 -6.98 -9.29 -1.50
CA SER A 80 -6.85 -9.54 -0.07
C SER A 80 -6.76 -8.20 0.70
N PRO A 81 -7.10 -8.14 1.99
CA PRO A 81 -6.91 -6.94 2.79
C PRO A 81 -5.47 -6.43 2.74
N TRP A 82 -4.49 -7.34 2.75
CA TRP A 82 -3.08 -6.99 2.58
C TRP A 82 -2.78 -6.35 1.22
N ALA A 83 -3.30 -6.93 0.13
CA ALA A 83 -3.13 -6.37 -1.21
C ALA A 83 -3.77 -4.98 -1.34
N CYS A 84 -4.94 -4.77 -0.73
CA CYS A 84 -5.60 -3.47 -0.67
C CYS A 84 -4.75 -2.44 0.10
N PHE A 85 -4.23 -2.82 1.28
CA PHE A 85 -3.36 -1.96 2.08
C PHE A 85 -2.10 -1.57 1.31
N VAL A 86 -1.43 -2.53 0.66
CA VAL A 86 -0.26 -2.29 -0.17
C VAL A 86 -0.59 -1.36 -1.34
N ALA A 87 -1.76 -1.54 -1.99
CA ALA A 87 -2.17 -0.69 -3.10
C ALA A 87 -2.41 0.76 -2.69
N VAL A 88 -3.07 1.01 -1.55
CA VAL A 88 -3.31 2.38 -1.06
C VAL A 88 -2.03 3.01 -0.52
N SER A 89 -1.22 2.26 0.22
CA SER A 89 0.01 2.78 0.83
C SER A 89 1.17 2.96 -0.15
N SER A 90 1.14 2.33 -1.32
CA SER A 90 2.21 2.48 -2.31
C SER A 90 2.41 3.92 -2.77
N HIS A 91 1.33 4.70 -2.82
CA HIS A 91 1.38 6.10 -3.26
C HIS A 91 2.15 6.99 -2.27
N PRO A 92 1.73 7.13 -0.99
CA PRO A 92 2.47 7.94 -0.03
C PRO A 92 3.89 7.42 0.24
N LEU A 93 4.13 6.12 0.11
CA LEU A 93 5.48 5.56 0.22
C LEU A 93 6.37 5.96 -0.97
N LEU A 94 5.83 6.01 -2.19
CA LEU A 94 6.59 6.49 -3.34
C LEU A 94 6.85 7.99 -3.23
N ASP A 95 5.84 8.76 -2.85
CA ASP A 95 5.98 10.19 -2.59
C ASP A 95 7.06 10.47 -1.52
N LEU A 96 7.19 9.60 -0.51
CA LEU A 96 8.22 9.73 0.52
C LEU A 96 9.63 9.64 -0.10
N LEU A 97 9.84 8.77 -1.08
CA LEU A 97 11.12 8.61 -1.78
C LEU A 97 11.41 9.74 -2.79
N CYS A 98 10.36 10.44 -3.22
CA CYS A 98 10.42 11.51 -4.21
C CYS A 98 10.47 12.92 -3.58
N THR A 99 10.34 13.04 -2.26
CA THR A 99 10.28 14.34 -1.55
C THR A 99 11.51 14.56 -0.67
N ALA A 100 12.06 15.79 -0.75
CA ALA A 100 13.40 16.08 -0.23
C ALA A 100 13.45 16.59 1.20
N ASN A 101 12.47 17.38 1.63
CA ASN A 101 12.47 18.07 2.92
C ASN A 101 11.06 18.24 3.47
N ALA A 102 10.94 18.27 4.80
CA ALA A 102 9.75 18.71 5.52
C ALA A 102 9.29 20.13 5.10
N ALA A 103 10.24 21.00 4.78
CA ALA A 103 10.01 22.37 4.31
C ALA A 103 9.56 22.46 2.83
N ASP A 104 9.90 21.48 2.00
CA ASP A 104 9.67 21.47 0.55
C ASP A 104 8.46 20.61 0.14
N HIS A 105 7.47 20.38 1.02
CA HIS A 105 6.27 19.53 0.81
C HIS A 105 6.42 18.04 1.17
N GLY A 106 7.05 17.72 2.31
CA GLY A 106 7.09 16.36 2.87
C GLY A 106 5.70 15.82 3.31
N ILE A 107 5.64 14.56 3.72
CA ILE A 107 4.39 13.81 3.92
C ILE A 107 4.19 13.46 5.40
N MET A 108 2.95 13.58 5.88
CA MET A 108 2.60 13.14 7.24
C MET A 108 2.24 11.65 7.31
N VAL A 109 3.23 10.77 7.07
CA VAL A 109 3.03 9.30 6.98
C VAL A 109 2.40 8.72 8.24
N PHE A 110 2.73 9.28 9.41
CA PHE A 110 2.24 8.82 10.72
C PHE A 110 1.06 9.62 11.25
N TRP A 111 0.40 10.45 10.43
CA TRP A 111 -0.86 11.07 10.82
C TRP A 111 -1.90 9.97 11.16
N PRO A 112 -2.73 10.12 12.20
CA PRO A 112 -2.89 11.27 13.09
C PRO A 112 -1.97 11.28 14.32
N LEU A 113 -1.13 10.25 14.51
CA LEU A 113 -0.26 10.12 15.70
C LEU A 113 0.85 11.16 15.73
N SER A 114 1.36 11.56 14.56
CA SER A 114 2.33 12.63 14.41
C SER A 114 1.95 13.56 13.25
N ARG A 115 2.29 14.84 13.38
CA ARG A 115 2.19 15.85 12.32
C ARG A 115 3.53 16.14 11.65
N GLU A 116 4.56 15.38 11.97
CA GLU A 116 5.87 15.50 11.35
C GLU A 116 5.78 15.18 9.85
N ARG A 117 6.37 16.05 9.02
CA ARG A 117 6.47 15.84 7.57
C ARG A 117 7.79 15.18 7.25
N LEU A 118 7.73 13.97 6.71
CA LEU A 118 8.90 13.18 6.34
C LEU A 118 9.14 13.28 4.83
N GLY A 119 10.41 13.20 4.44
CA GLY A 119 10.85 13.10 3.05
C GLY A 119 12.18 12.35 3.03
N TRP A 120 12.33 11.40 2.13
CA TRP A 120 13.57 10.68 1.90
C TRP A 120 14.06 10.96 0.47
N PRO A 121 14.95 11.95 0.27
CA PRO A 121 15.36 12.45 -1.05
C PRO A 121 16.13 11.48 -1.95
N VAL A 122 16.03 10.16 -1.80
CA VAL A 122 16.82 9.19 -2.58
C VAL A 122 16.68 9.43 -4.08
N LEU A 123 15.47 9.70 -4.54
CA LEU A 123 15.22 9.89 -5.96
C LEU A 123 15.35 11.35 -6.40
N VAL A 124 15.32 12.32 -5.48
CA VAL A 124 15.29 13.77 -5.78
C VAL A 124 16.42 14.23 -6.71
N PRO A 125 17.69 13.80 -6.55
CA PRO A 125 18.74 14.14 -7.50
C PRO A 125 18.41 13.69 -8.93
N LEU A 126 17.85 12.48 -9.08
CA LEU A 126 17.46 11.92 -10.37
C LEU A 126 16.29 12.71 -10.99
N TYR A 127 15.30 13.09 -10.18
CA TYR A 127 14.22 14.00 -10.60
C TYR A 127 14.79 15.35 -11.09
N ARG A 128 15.68 15.99 -10.33
CA ARG A 128 16.26 17.30 -10.69
C ARG A 128 17.09 17.25 -11.98
N LEU A 129 17.74 16.13 -12.27
CA LEU A 129 18.49 15.93 -13.52
C LEU A 129 17.55 15.83 -14.74
N LEU A 130 16.38 15.23 -14.58
CA LEU A 130 15.48 14.92 -15.68
C LEU A 130 14.51 16.06 -16.00
N ALA A 131 14.06 16.83 -15.01
CA ALA A 131 13.22 17.99 -15.27
C ALA A 131 13.47 19.14 -14.28
N PRO A 132 13.53 20.40 -14.78
CA PRO A 132 13.72 21.57 -13.93
C PRO A 132 12.50 21.90 -13.07
N SER A 133 11.29 21.42 -13.41
CA SER A 133 10.08 21.64 -12.61
C SER A 133 9.04 20.52 -12.73
N PRO A 134 8.48 20.03 -11.60
CA PRO A 134 7.37 19.07 -11.55
C PRO A 134 6.03 19.61 -12.04
N PHE A 135 5.91 20.92 -12.22
CA PHE A 135 4.64 21.59 -12.55
C PHE A 135 4.52 21.92 -14.05
N SER A 136 5.54 21.59 -14.85
CA SER A 136 5.46 21.63 -16.31
C SER A 136 4.91 20.31 -16.84
N LEU A 137 4.16 20.34 -17.96
CA LEU A 137 3.70 19.12 -18.63
C LEU A 137 4.88 18.19 -18.98
N THR A 138 5.97 18.76 -19.49
CA THR A 138 7.20 18.02 -19.80
C THR A 138 7.81 17.39 -18.53
N GLY A 139 7.82 18.11 -17.42
CA GLY A 139 8.29 17.58 -16.14
C GLY A 139 7.41 16.46 -15.60
N ALA A 140 6.08 16.63 -15.63
CA ALA A 140 5.14 15.60 -15.23
C ALA A 140 5.31 14.32 -16.07
N LEU A 141 5.48 14.42 -17.39
CA LEU A 141 5.72 13.28 -18.27
C LEU A 141 7.05 12.59 -17.97
N ARG A 142 8.14 13.36 -17.79
CA ARG A 142 9.47 12.81 -17.47
C ARG A 142 9.49 12.13 -16.10
N PHE A 143 8.78 12.69 -15.12
CA PHE A 143 8.63 12.10 -13.79
C PHE A 143 7.79 10.83 -13.82
N THR A 144 6.71 10.84 -14.60
CA THR A 144 5.93 9.62 -14.85
C THR A 144 6.78 8.51 -15.47
N LEU A 145 7.56 8.85 -16.51
CA LEU A 145 8.42 7.88 -17.17
C LEU A 145 9.48 7.33 -16.20
N LEU A 146 10.11 8.20 -15.42
CA LEU A 146 11.09 7.79 -14.42
C LEU A 146 10.47 6.83 -13.40
N GLU A 147 9.30 7.17 -12.86
CA GLU A 147 8.61 6.32 -11.89
C GLU A 147 8.24 4.95 -12.46
N VAL A 148 7.78 4.90 -13.72
CA VAL A 148 7.52 3.64 -14.43
C VAL A 148 8.82 2.85 -14.66
N LEU A 149 9.95 3.51 -14.90
CA LEU A 149 11.24 2.84 -15.10
C LEU A 149 11.83 2.29 -13.80
N ILE A 150 11.60 2.95 -12.66
CA ILE A 150 12.02 2.47 -11.34
C ILE A 150 11.00 1.52 -10.71
N SER A 151 9.76 1.48 -11.21
CA SER A 151 8.71 0.61 -10.67
C SER A 151 9.14 -0.86 -10.58
N PRO A 152 9.91 -1.45 -11.53
CA PRO A 152 10.39 -2.83 -11.41
C PRO A 152 11.38 -3.05 -10.26
N LEU A 153 12.19 -2.05 -9.94
CA LEU A 153 13.09 -2.09 -8.77
C LEU A 153 12.28 -2.06 -7.47
N LEU A 154 11.23 -1.23 -7.44
CA LEU A 154 10.28 -1.18 -6.33
C LEU A 154 9.48 -2.50 -6.23
N TRP A 155 9.11 -3.14 -7.34
CA TRP A 155 8.48 -4.47 -7.38
C TRP A 155 9.37 -5.53 -6.73
N GLY A 156 10.67 -5.53 -7.06
CA GLY A 156 11.63 -6.51 -6.53
C GLY A 156 11.68 -6.52 -5.01
N THR A 157 11.64 -5.34 -4.39
CA THR A 157 11.60 -5.22 -2.92
C THR A 157 10.29 -5.71 -2.32
N GLY A 158 9.14 -5.36 -2.91
CA GLY A 158 7.84 -5.79 -2.40
C GLY A 158 7.59 -7.29 -2.56
N LEU A 159 8.06 -7.91 -3.65
CA LEU A 159 8.02 -9.36 -3.84
C LEU A 159 8.92 -10.10 -2.84
N ALA A 160 10.09 -9.54 -2.51
CA ALA A 160 10.97 -10.09 -1.47
C ALA A 160 10.29 -10.05 -0.09
N VAL A 161 9.67 -8.91 0.26
CA VAL A 161 8.91 -8.76 1.51
C VAL A 161 7.73 -9.74 1.56
N GLN A 162 6.93 -9.85 0.48
CA GLN A 162 5.83 -10.81 0.42
C GLN A 162 6.30 -12.26 0.59
N LYS A 163 7.43 -12.64 -0.02
CA LYS A 163 8.03 -13.97 0.16
C LYS A 163 8.45 -14.22 1.62
N VAL A 164 9.07 -13.23 2.26
CA VAL A 164 9.46 -13.32 3.68
C VAL A 164 8.22 -13.45 4.57
N LEU A 165 7.21 -12.61 4.38
CA LEU A 165 5.97 -12.65 5.16
C LEU A 165 5.23 -13.98 4.99
N ARG A 166 5.17 -14.54 3.78
CA ARG A 166 4.57 -15.87 3.53
C ARG A 166 5.35 -17.00 4.22
N ARG A 167 6.68 -16.91 4.26
CA ARG A 167 7.51 -17.90 4.99
C ARG A 167 7.27 -17.82 6.49
N LEU A 168 7.16 -16.62 7.05
CA LEU A 168 6.84 -16.41 8.46
C LEU A 168 5.43 -16.91 8.80
N SER A 169 4.43 -16.67 7.95
CA SER A 169 3.07 -17.17 8.18
C SER A 169 2.96 -18.69 8.04
N LEU A 170 3.74 -19.31 7.15
CA LEU A 170 3.85 -20.77 7.06
C LEU A 170 4.61 -21.39 8.25
N GLY A 171 5.59 -20.69 8.82
CA GLY A 171 6.31 -21.13 10.02
C GLY A 171 5.49 -20.99 11.32
N LEU A 172 4.48 -20.11 11.34
CA LEU A 172 3.55 -19.93 12.46
C LEU A 172 2.30 -20.82 12.35
N ALA A 173 2.08 -21.50 11.22
CA ALA A 173 1.03 -22.49 11.10
C ALA A 173 1.40 -23.70 11.96
N ILE A 174 0.71 -23.87 13.09
CA ILE A 174 0.87 -25.04 13.95
C ILE A 174 0.61 -26.29 13.09
N PRO A 175 1.57 -27.22 12.98
CA PRO A 175 1.38 -28.42 12.19
C PRO A 175 0.16 -29.19 12.73
N ALA A 176 -0.73 -29.60 11.81
CA ALA A 176 -1.98 -30.32 12.12
C ALA A 176 -1.76 -31.62 12.93
N SER A 177 -0.53 -32.11 13.04
CA SER A 177 -0.15 -33.22 13.90
C SER A 177 -0.31 -32.93 15.40
N GLN A 178 -0.22 -31.68 15.85
CA GLN A 178 -0.38 -31.29 17.26
C GLN A 178 -1.85 -31.16 17.69
N GLN A 179 -2.79 -31.13 16.75
CA GLN A 179 -4.22 -30.96 17.05
C GLN A 179 -4.92 -32.29 17.39
N LYS A 180 -4.29 -33.44 17.10
CA LYS A 180 -4.88 -34.77 17.30
C LYS A 180 -4.60 -35.38 18.69
N GLU A 181 -3.69 -34.80 19.48
CA GLU A 181 -3.33 -35.31 20.82
C GLU A 181 -4.16 -34.73 21.98
N SER A 182 -5.10 -33.82 21.71
CA SER A 182 -5.93 -33.19 22.76
C SER A 182 -7.40 -33.65 22.79
N SER A 183 -7.77 -34.72 22.08
CA SER A 183 -9.08 -35.33 22.27
C SER A 183 -9.08 -36.10 23.60
N PRO A 184 -9.98 -35.78 24.56
CA PRO A 184 -10.07 -36.53 25.80
C PRO A 184 -10.45 -37.98 25.47
N GLY A 185 -9.68 -38.92 26.00
CA GLY A 185 -9.78 -40.34 25.70
C GLY A 185 -11.16 -40.92 25.98
N ASP A 186 -11.53 -41.91 25.17
CA ASP A 186 -12.71 -42.74 25.36
C ASP A 186 -12.77 -43.29 26.80
N PRO A 187 -13.95 -43.32 27.44
CA PRO A 187 -14.09 -43.90 28.76
C PRO A 187 -13.84 -45.42 28.71
N PRO A 188 -13.23 -46.01 29.76
CA PRO A 188 -12.87 -47.41 29.76
C PRO A 188 -14.11 -48.30 29.69
N GLU A 189 -14.02 -49.28 28.80
CA GLU A 189 -14.95 -50.37 28.55
C GLU A 189 -15.32 -51.06 29.88
N ARG A 190 -16.60 -50.97 30.24
CA ARG A 190 -17.14 -51.51 31.49
C ARG A 190 -17.24 -53.03 31.34
N GLN A 191 -16.29 -53.76 31.94
CA GLN A 191 -16.37 -55.22 32.03
C GLN A 191 -17.62 -55.61 32.83
N GLU A 192 -18.56 -56.28 32.17
CA GLU A 192 -19.68 -56.96 32.80
C GLU A 192 -19.14 -58.12 33.64
N VAL A 193 -19.40 -58.06 34.95
CA VAL A 193 -19.26 -59.19 35.86
C VAL A 193 -20.68 -59.67 36.18
N LEU A 194 -20.89 -60.96 35.94
CA LEU A 194 -22.08 -61.77 36.23
C LEU A 194 -22.65 -61.58 37.64
#